data_AF-A0A920JQR8-F1
#
_entry.id   AF-A0A920JQR8-F1
#
_cell.length_a   1.000
_cell.length_b   1.000
_cell.length_c   1.000
_cell.angle_alpha   90.00
_cell.angle_beta   90.00
_cell.angle_gamma   90.00
#
_symmetry.space_group_name_H-M   'P 1'
#
loop_
_entity.id
_entity.type
_entity.pdbx_description
1 polymer ?
#
loop_
_entity_poly.entity_id
_entity_poly.type
_entity_poly.pdbx_seq_one_letter_code
_entity_poly.pdbx_strand_id
1 'polypeptide(L)' 'MPDICRFSIDKAVSEVKKIKNLGIQAIALFPSISNKLKSSDGGESFNPDGLVQRAIREIKKRVEGGFNYK' A
#
# COMPACT_ATOMS: atom_id res chain seq x y z
N MET A 1 -19.06 -2.16 1.88
CA MET A 1 -18.21 -3.27 2.34
C MET A 1 -18.14 -3.22 3.86
N PRO A 2 -19.05 -3.92 4.55
CA PRO A 2 -18.94 -4.14 6.00
C PRO A 2 -17.56 -4.74 6.34
N ASP A 3 -17.01 -4.36 7.48
CA ASP A 3 -15.72 -4.84 8.04
C ASP A 3 -14.44 -4.53 7.23
N ILE A 4 -14.55 -3.76 6.14
CA ILE A 4 -13.40 -3.35 5.33
C ILE A 4 -13.11 -1.87 5.56
N CYS A 5 -11.88 -1.61 6.03
CA CYS A 5 -11.42 -0.27 6.38
C CYS A 5 -10.31 0.21 5.43
N ARG A 6 -10.21 1.54 5.29
CA ARG A 6 -9.02 2.16 4.72
C ARG A 6 -7.96 2.29 5.81
N PHE A 7 -6.73 1.97 5.46
CA PHE A 7 -5.60 2.06 6.37
C PHE A 7 -4.68 3.21 5.98
N SER A 8 -4.13 3.88 6.99
CA SER A 8 -2.92 4.68 6.82
C SER A 8 -1.73 3.75 6.56
N ILE A 9 -0.61 4.29 6.05
CA ILE A 9 0.57 3.48 5.68
C ILE A 9 1.10 2.70 6.89
N ASP A 10 1.16 3.32 8.07
CA ASP A 10 1.61 2.67 9.31
C ASP A 10 0.73 1.48 9.71
N LYS A 11 -0.60 1.64 9.65
CA LYS A 11 -1.55 0.54 9.92
C LYS A 11 -1.48 -0.54 8.85
N ALA A 12 -1.34 -0.15 7.58
CA ALA A 12 -1.19 -1.09 6.48
C ALA A 12 0.05 -1.98 6.67
N VAL A 13 1.20 -1.43 7.10
CA VAL A 13 2.39 -2.24 7.42
C VAL A 13 2.09 -3.28 8.50
N SER A 14 1.40 -2.88 9.58
CA SER A 14 1.03 -3.80 10.67
C SER A 14 0.12 -4.92 10.19
N GLU A 15 -0.87 -4.62 9.33
CA GLU A 15 -1.75 -5.64 8.75
C GLU A 15 -0.99 -6.57 7.79
N VAL A 16 -0.09 -6.04 6.97
CA VAL A 16 0.71 -6.85 6.04
C VAL A 16 1.61 -7.85 6.79
N LYS A 17 2.15 -7.48 7.95
CA LYS A 17 2.88 -8.42 8.83
C LYS A 17 2.00 -9.59 9.27
N LYS A 18 0.76 -9.31 9.69
CA LYS A 18 -0.20 -10.36 10.09
C LYS A 18 -0.56 -11.25 8.90
N ILE A 19 -0.88 -10.65 7.76
CA ILE A 19 -1.23 -11.33 6.50
C ILE A 19 -0.09 -12.28 6.07
N LYS A 20 1.15 -11.82 6.17
CA LYS A 20 2.32 -12.65 5.86
C LYS A 20 2.46 -13.84 6.80
N ASN A 21 2.26 -13.65 8.11
CA ASN A 21 2.30 -14.74 9.08
C ASN A 21 1.20 -15.80 8.85
N LEU A 22 0.12 -15.44 8.16
CA LEU A 22 -0.92 -16.36 7.71
C LEU A 22 -0.56 -17.10 6.41
N GLY A 23 0.63 -16.87 5.83
CA GLY A 23 1.10 -17.54 4.62
C GLY A 23 0.61 -16.91 3.31
N ILE A 24 -0.07 -15.77 3.36
CA ILE A 24 -0.51 -15.05 2.17
C ILE A 24 0.68 -14.37 1.51
N GLN A 25 0.86 -14.61 0.21
CA GLN A 25 2.08 -14.26 -0.54
C GLN A 25 1.97 -12.99 -1.38
N ALA A 26 0.78 -12.38 -1.47
CA ALA A 26 0.58 -11.19 -2.27
C ALA A 26 -0.53 -10.31 -1.69
N ILE A 27 -0.41 -9.00 -1.94
CA ILE A 27 -1.40 -7.99 -1.59
C ILE A 27 -1.56 -7.02 -2.77
N ALA A 28 -2.78 -6.51 -2.95
CA ALA A 28 -3.06 -5.43 -3.90
C ALA A 28 -3.34 -4.14 -3.13
N LEU A 29 -2.69 -3.04 -3.53
CA LEU A 29 -2.84 -1.73 -2.90
C LEU A 29 -3.78 -0.86 -3.72
N PHE A 30 -4.81 -0.31 -3.09
CA PHE A 30 -5.73 0.64 -3.69
C PHE A 30 -5.69 1.98 -2.92
N PRO A 31 -5.11 3.04 -3.50
CA PRO A 31 -4.99 4.32 -2.81
C PRO A 31 -6.32 5.08 -2.78
N SER A 32 -6.56 5.79 -1.69
CA SER A 32 -7.66 6.77 -1.59
C SER A 32 -7.08 8.18 -1.68
N ILE A 33 -6.87 8.66 -2.91
CA ILE A 33 -6.23 9.95 -3.18
C ILE A 33 -7.18 11.12 -2.87
N SER A 34 -6.66 12.17 -2.22
CA SER A 34 -7.38 13.42 -1.96
C SER A 34 -7.84 14.07 -3.27
N ASN A 35 -9.05 14.64 -3.29
CA ASN A 35 -9.58 15.32 -4.48
C ASN A 35 -8.69 16.46 -4.98
N LYS A 36 -7.92 17.11 -4.09
CA LYS A 36 -7.00 18.19 -4.47
C LYS A 36 -5.81 17.72 -5.32
N LEU A 37 -5.50 16.42 -5.29
CA LEU A 37 -4.40 15.81 -6.05
C LEU A 37 -4.88 15.13 -7.34
N LYS A 38 -6.19 15.16 -7.62
CA LYS A 38 -6.74 14.59 -8.84
C LYS A 38 -6.62 15.60 -9.97
N SER A 39 -6.08 15.15 -11.09
CA SER A 39 -5.95 15.92 -12.32
C SER A 39 -6.46 15.07 -13.50
N SER A 40 -6.84 15.72 -14.61
CA SER A 40 -7.35 15.06 -15.80
C SER A 40 -6.31 14.18 -16.50
N ASP A 41 -5.04 14.55 -16.39
CA ASP A 41 -3.89 13.80 -16.92
C ASP A 41 -3.42 12.68 -15.97
N GLY A 42 -3.96 12.60 -14.76
CA GLY A 42 -3.57 11.60 -13.78
C GLY A 42 -2.16 11.79 -13.19
N GLY A 43 -1.64 13.02 -13.18
CA GLY A 43 -0.28 13.35 -12.72
C GLY A 43 0.19 12.67 -11.44
N GLU A 44 -0.68 12.58 -10.44
CA GLU A 44 -0.36 11.95 -9.13
C GLU A 44 -0.05 10.44 -9.23
N SER A 45 -0.48 9.76 -10.29
CA SER A 45 -0.26 8.31 -10.47
C SER A 45 1.22 7.95 -10.63
N PHE A 46 2.03 8.84 -11.22
CA PHE A 46 3.46 8.66 -11.44
C PHE A 46 4.33 9.51 -10.51
N ASN A 47 3.73 10.18 -9.52
CA ASN A 47 4.47 10.92 -8.50
C ASN A 47 5.38 9.95 -7.69
N PRO A 48 6.72 10.14 -7.67
CA PRO A 48 7.63 9.27 -6.91
C PRO A 48 7.33 9.27 -5.40
N ASP A 49 6.70 10.33 -4.88
CA ASP A 49 6.25 10.48 -3.50
C ASP A 49 4.73 10.29 -3.32
N GLY A 50 4.08 9.73 -4.34
CA GLY A 50 2.68 9.35 -4.31
C GLY A 50 2.36 8.33 -3.22
N LEU A 51 1.07 8.23 -2.88
CA LEU A 51 0.61 7.41 -1.75
C LEU A 51 0.97 5.93 -1.90
N VAL A 52 0.83 5.36 -3.11
CA VAL A 52 1.14 3.95 -3.38
C VAL A 52 2.63 3.71 -3.30
N GLN A 53 3.43 4.59 -3.89
CA GLN A 53 4.89 4.52 -3.93
C GLN A 53 5.46 4.54 -2.51
N ARG A 54 4.99 5.47 -1.67
CA ARG A 54 5.35 5.52 -0.24
C ARG A 54 4.92 4.27 0.51
N ALA A 55 3.70 3.78 0.28
CA ALA A 55 3.20 2.56 0.92
C ALA A 55 4.07 1.33 0.56
N ILE A 56 4.41 1.14 -0.72
CA ILE A 56 5.27 0.04 -1.18
C ILE A 56 6.65 0.12 -0.51
N ARG A 57 7.28 1.31 -0.49
CA ARG A 57 8.59 1.50 0.15
C ARG A 57 8.56 1.15 1.63
N GLU A 58 7.56 1.65 2.36
CA GLU A 58 7.43 1.38 3.80
C GLU A 58 7.13 -0.09 4.11
N ILE A 59 6.28 -0.74 3.32
CA ILE A 59 6.00 -2.18 3.45
C ILE A 59 7.27 -2.99 3.21
N LYS A 60 7.97 -2.76 2.09
CA LYS A 60 9.23 -3.48 1.78
C LYS A 60 10.30 -3.25 2.84
N LYS A 61 10.40 -2.04 3.40
CA LYS A 61 11.37 -1.69 4.44
C LYS A 61 11.09 -2.40 5.77
N ARG A 62 9.82 -2.57 6.14
CA ARG A 62 9.43 -3.01 7.49
C ARG A 62 8.94 -4.45 7.58
N VAL A 63 8.69 -5.10 6.45
CA VAL A 63 8.24 -6.50 6.37
C VAL A 63 9.39 -7.36 5.85
N GLU A 64 10.09 -8.02 6.77
CA GLU A 64 11.26 -8.86 6.48
C GLU A 64 10.90 -10.05 5.58
N GLY A 65 11.86 -10.49 4.76
CA GLY A 65 11.72 -11.65 3.86
C GLY A 65 10.85 -11.40 2.62
N GLY A 66 10.43 -10.14 2.36
CA GLY A 66 9.75 -9.70 1.13
C GLY A 66 8.46 -10.46 0.76
N PHE A 67 7.81 -9.99 -0.30
CA PHE A 67 7.04 -10.88 -1.17
C PHE A 67 8.00 -11.21 -2.31
N ASN A 68 8.51 -12.45 -2.33
CA ASN A 68 9.46 -12.87 -3.37
C ASN A 68 8.73 -12.88 -4.70
N TYR A 69 9.03 -11.92 -5.57
CA TYR A 69 8.74 -12.02 -7.00
C TYR A 69 9.89 -12.85 -7.58
N LYS A 70 9.62 -14.09 -7.95
CA LYS A 70 10.48 -14.81 -8.90
C LYS A 70 10.28 -14.24 -10.29
#